data_AF-A0A7X8C6E5-F1
#
_entry.id   AF-A0A7X8C6E5-F1
#
_cell.length_a   1.000
_cell.length_b   1.000
_cell.length_c   1.000
_cell.angle_alpha   90.00
_cell.angle_beta   90.00
_cell.angle_gamma   90.00
#
_symmetry.space_group_name_H-M   'P 1'
#
loop_
_entity.id
_entity.type
_entity.pdbx_description
1 polymer ?
#
loop_
_entity_poly.entity_id
_entity_poly.type
_entity_poly.pdbx_seq_one_letter_code
_entity_poly.pdbx_strand_id
1 'polypeptide(L)'
;MGGPGSGRKKTSGGVGGLILILLLFAVFIFFNIGINISFLANNWLGLKFDIGQLWTLGIIISVVVYFIIFSFIRDFSSTFSIYMIINVIVFLILLVTHFLFKLSYLRLLLKTFFNWDL
;
A
#
# COMPACT_ATOMS: atom_id res chain seq x y z
N MET A 1 41.93 20.05 -33.05
CA MET A 1 42.77 19.33 -32.06
C MET A 1 42.16 19.56 -30.69
N GLY A 2 41.91 18.48 -29.92
CA GLY A 2 41.53 18.54 -28.50
C GLY A 2 40.12 18.04 -28.13
N GLY A 3 39.91 16.71 -28.11
CA GLY A 3 39.12 16.11 -27.01
C GLY A 3 40.06 15.80 -25.84
N PRO A 4 39.64 15.20 -24.70
CA PRO A 4 38.30 14.86 -24.21
C PRO A 4 38.03 15.41 -22.78
N GLY A 5 36.78 15.44 -22.33
CA GLY A 5 36.40 15.79 -20.95
C GLY A 5 35.27 14.91 -20.44
N SER A 6 35.62 13.77 -19.86
CA SER A 6 34.71 12.83 -19.22
C SER A 6 33.99 13.47 -18.04
N GLY A 7 32.79 13.99 -18.26
CA GLY A 7 31.84 14.28 -17.18
C GLY A 7 31.02 13.04 -16.88
N ARG A 8 31.55 12.10 -16.10
CA ARG A 8 30.76 11.01 -15.48
C ARG A 8 29.59 11.64 -14.71
N LYS A 9 28.38 11.67 -15.28
CA LYS A 9 27.16 11.84 -14.48
C LYS A 9 26.98 10.55 -13.67
N LYS A 10 27.51 10.56 -12.44
CA LYS A 10 27.23 9.54 -11.43
C LYS A 10 25.71 9.38 -11.32
N THR A 11 25.20 8.25 -11.79
CA THR A 11 23.89 7.70 -11.50
C THR A 11 23.82 7.35 -10.00
N SER A 12 23.75 8.36 -9.13
CA SER A 12 23.52 8.19 -7.68
C SER A 12 22.03 8.17 -7.31
N GLY A 13 21.13 8.16 -8.31
CA GLY A 13 19.68 8.13 -8.09
C GLY A 13 19.11 6.77 -7.70
N GLY A 14 19.88 5.67 -7.85
CA GLY A 14 19.37 4.32 -7.63
C GLY A 14 19.01 4.03 -6.17
N VAL A 15 19.86 4.44 -5.22
CA VAL A 15 19.66 4.16 -3.79
C VAL A 15 18.60 5.11 -3.19
N GLY A 16 18.64 6.40 -3.56
CA GLY A 16 17.65 7.37 -3.09
C GLY A 16 16.23 7.05 -3.56
N GLY A 17 16.08 6.61 -4.83
CA GLY A 17 14.79 6.17 -5.35
C GLY A 17 14.25 4.92 -4.66
N LEU A 18 15.13 3.94 -4.38
CA LEU A 18 14.76 2.72 -3.65
C LEU A 18 14.28 3.01 -2.22
N ILE A 19 14.96 3.91 -1.50
CA ILE A 19 14.55 4.33 -0.15
C ILE A 19 13.19 5.00 -0.18
N LEU A 20 12.95 5.89 -1.15
CA LEU A 20 11.66 6.57 -1.29
C LEU A 20 10.51 5.58 -1.55
N ILE A 21 10.73 4.61 -2.44
CA ILE A 21 9.73 3.56 -2.73
C ILE A 21 9.43 2.75 -1.47
N LEU A 22 10.47 2.36 -0.74
CA LEU A 22 10.33 1.55 0.48
C LEU A 22 9.57 2.33 1.57
N LEU A 23 9.85 3.63 1.71
CA LEU A 23 9.17 4.51 2.66
C LEU A 23 7.69 4.70 2.28
N LEU A 24 7.40 4.97 1.01
CA LEU A 24 6.02 5.09 0.52
C LEU A 24 5.23 3.79 0.70
N PHE A 25 5.87 2.66 0.45
CA PHE A 25 5.26 1.35 0.66
C PHE A 25 4.99 1.08 2.15
N ALA A 26 5.92 1.44 3.03
CA ALA A 26 5.75 1.35 4.47
C ALA A 26 4.61 2.24 4.96
N VAL A 27 4.54 3.50 4.51
CA VAL A 27 3.45 4.45 4.80
C VAL A 27 2.11 3.88 4.33
N PHE A 28 2.06 3.30 3.12
CA PHE A 28 0.86 2.69 2.58
C PHE A 28 0.38 1.50 3.40
N ILE A 29 1.28 0.62 3.85
CA ILE A 29 0.93 -0.49 4.75
C ILE A 29 0.45 0.06 6.09
N PHE A 30 1.13 1.06 6.65
CA PHE A 30 0.85 1.57 7.99
C PHE A 30 -0.53 2.23 8.10
N PHE A 31 -0.94 2.97 7.07
CA PHE A 31 -2.23 3.67 7.02
C PHE A 31 -3.28 2.95 6.16
N ASN A 32 -3.02 1.69 5.79
CA ASN A 32 -3.82 0.94 4.84
C ASN A 32 -5.30 0.92 5.24
N ILE A 33 -5.57 0.57 6.51
CA ILE A 33 -6.94 0.41 7.00
C ILE A 33 -7.75 1.71 6.89
N GLY A 34 -7.20 2.83 7.35
CA GLY A 34 -7.91 4.11 7.33
C GLY A 34 -8.07 4.67 5.93
N ILE A 35 -7.07 4.49 5.05
CA ILE A 35 -7.19 4.89 3.63
C ILE A 35 -8.34 4.12 2.97
N ASN A 36 -8.44 2.81 3.17
CA ASN A 36 -9.53 2.02 2.60
C ASN A 36 -10.91 2.43 3.13
N ILE A 37 -11.04 2.68 4.44
CA ILE A 37 -12.29 3.17 5.03
C ILE A 37 -12.66 4.54 4.42
N SER A 38 -11.68 5.43 4.24
CA SER A 38 -11.90 6.75 3.65
C SER A 38 -12.38 6.65 2.20
N PHE A 39 -11.75 5.80 1.40
CA PHE A 39 -12.18 5.53 0.01
C PHE A 39 -13.57 4.90 -0.06
N LEU A 40 -13.87 3.96 0.84
CA LEU A 40 -15.19 3.34 0.91
C LEU A 40 -16.26 4.35 1.29
N ALA A 41 -16.01 5.17 2.31
CA ALA A 41 -16.90 6.24 2.75
C ALA A 41 -17.15 7.26 1.62
N ASN A 42 -16.10 7.66 0.89
CA ASN A 42 -16.21 8.57 -0.26
C ASN A 42 -17.14 8.01 -1.34
N ASN A 43 -16.98 6.72 -1.67
CA ASN A 43 -17.76 6.07 -2.72
C ASN A 43 -19.19 5.72 -2.30
N TRP A 44 -19.41 5.31 -1.05
CA TRP A 44 -20.73 4.90 -0.56
C TRP A 44 -21.59 6.06 -0.07
N LEU A 45 -20.98 7.06 0.56
CA LEU A 45 -21.71 8.23 1.10
C LEU A 45 -21.82 9.37 0.08
N GLY A 46 -21.24 9.21 -1.12
CA GLY A 46 -21.25 10.23 -2.17
C GLY A 46 -20.50 11.51 -1.78
N LEU A 47 -19.63 11.43 -0.76
CA LEU A 47 -18.75 12.52 -0.35
C LEU A 47 -17.75 12.70 -1.50
N LYS A 48 -17.64 13.89 -2.05
CA LYS A 48 -16.75 14.18 -3.19
C LYS A 48 -15.43 14.74 -2.69
N PHE A 49 -14.74 14.03 -1.80
CA PHE A 49 -13.46 14.49 -1.28
C PHE A 49 -12.37 14.37 -2.35
N ASP A 50 -11.43 15.31 -2.33
CA ASP A 50 -10.24 15.23 -3.17
C ASP A 50 -9.25 14.20 -2.62
N ILE A 51 -8.26 13.82 -3.44
CA ILE A 51 -7.28 12.80 -3.07
C ILE A 51 -6.52 13.19 -1.80
N GLY A 52 -6.16 14.46 -1.60
CA GLY A 52 -5.44 14.92 -0.42
C GLY A 52 -6.27 14.80 0.86
N GLN A 53 -7.56 15.13 0.78
CA GLN A 53 -8.52 14.93 1.88
C GLN A 53 -8.68 13.45 2.22
N LEU A 54 -8.76 12.56 1.23
CA LEU A 54 -8.86 11.11 1.47
C LEU A 54 -7.65 10.55 2.21
N TRP A 55 -6.44 10.99 1.84
CA TRP A 55 -5.22 10.59 2.54
C TRP A 55 -5.21 11.10 3.98
N THR A 56 -5.61 12.36 4.19
CA THR A 56 -5.65 12.98 5.51
C THR A 56 -6.67 12.28 6.42
N LEU A 57 -7.89 12.04 5.92
CA LEU A 57 -8.91 11.26 6.62
C LEU A 57 -8.42 9.84 6.90
N GLY A 58 -7.72 9.22 5.95
CA GLY A 58 -7.17 7.88 6.12
C GLY A 58 -6.14 7.80 7.23
N ILE A 59 -5.28 8.80 7.37
CA ILE A 59 -4.33 8.90 8.49
C ILE A 59 -5.08 9.08 9.81
N ILE A 60 -6.06 9.99 9.87
CA ILE A 60 -6.86 10.23 11.08
C ILE A 60 -7.57 8.95 11.53
N ILE A 61 -8.27 8.27 10.62
CA ILE A 61 -8.98 7.02 10.91
C ILE A 61 -8.00 5.93 11.38
N SER A 62 -6.84 5.81 10.75
CA SER A 62 -5.80 4.85 11.14
C SER A 62 -5.32 5.08 12.57
N VAL A 63 -5.09 6.35 12.95
CA VAL A 63 -4.71 6.74 14.31
C VAL A 63 -5.83 6.42 15.30
N VAL A 64 -7.08 6.73 14.95
CA VAL A 64 -8.25 6.41 15.79
C VAL A 64 -8.37 4.90 16.01
N VAL A 65 -8.25 4.09 14.95
CA VAL A 65 -8.27 2.62 15.04
C VAL A 65 -7.15 2.11 15.95
N TYR A 66 -5.94 2.65 15.82
CA TYR A 66 -4.84 2.30 16.70
C TYR A 66 -5.16 2.60 18.18
N PHE A 67 -5.70 3.77 18.49
CA PHE A 67 -6.09 4.15 19.86
C PHE A 67 -7.24 3.31 20.42
N ILE A 68 -8.18 2.90 19.56
CA ILE A 68 -9.24 1.96 19.95
C ILE A 68 -8.60 0.64 20.40
N ILE A 69 -7.71 0.06 19.60
CA ILE A 69 -6.98 -1.18 19.94
C ILE A 69 -6.16 -0.98 21.23
N PHE A 70 -5.46 0.15 21.34
CA PHE A 70 -4.66 0.49 22.52
C PHE A 70 -5.51 0.56 23.79
N SER A 71 -6.74 1.05 23.70
CA SER A 71 -7.65 1.18 24.85
C SER A 71 -8.01 -0.18 25.47
N PHE A 72 -8.01 -1.25 24.67
CA PHE A 72 -8.27 -2.62 25.12
C PHE A 72 -7.02 -3.31 25.66
N ILE A 73 -5.88 -3.17 24.98
CA ILE A 73 -4.65 -3.92 25.30
C ILE A 73 -3.83 -3.21 26.38
N ARG A 74 -3.76 -1.88 26.33
CA ARG A 74 -2.98 -1.00 27.21
C ARG A 74 -1.48 -1.28 27.24
N ASP A 75 -0.96 -1.95 26.22
CA ASP A 75 0.48 -2.15 25.99
C ASP A 75 0.85 -1.66 24.59
N PHE A 76 1.89 -0.82 24.50
CA PHE A 76 2.28 -0.18 23.25
C PHE A 76 2.82 -1.20 22.23
N SER A 77 3.67 -2.13 22.67
CA SER A 77 4.32 -3.10 21.80
C SER A 77 3.31 -4.07 21.21
N SER A 78 2.47 -4.68 22.05
CA SER A 78 1.41 -5.58 21.63
C SER A 78 0.38 -4.88 20.74
N THR A 79 -0.01 -3.64 21.06
CA THR A 79 -0.92 -2.85 20.22
C THR A 79 -0.31 -2.61 18.83
N PHE A 80 0.96 -2.20 18.78
CA PHE A 80 1.65 -1.99 17.51
C PHE A 80 1.73 -3.27 16.68
N SER A 81 2.13 -4.39 17.28
CA SER A 81 2.19 -5.68 16.58
C SER A 81 0.83 -6.11 16.04
N ILE A 82 -0.23 -6.03 16.86
CA ILE A 82 -1.58 -6.41 16.45
C ILE A 82 -2.09 -5.48 15.34
N TYR A 83 -1.89 -4.17 15.47
CA TYR A 83 -2.25 -3.20 14.45
C TYR A 83 -1.53 -3.47 13.11
N MET A 84 -0.24 -3.80 13.15
CA MET A 84 0.54 -4.16 11.96
C MET A 84 0.04 -5.46 11.32
N ILE A 85 -0.28 -6.47 12.11
CA ILE A 85 -0.85 -7.74 11.61
C ILE A 85 -2.19 -7.48 10.91
N ILE A 86 -3.08 -6.68 11.50
CA ILE A 86 -4.36 -6.31 10.89
C ILE A 86 -4.14 -5.62 9.54
N ASN A 87 -3.25 -4.62 9.47
CA ASN A 87 -2.96 -3.92 8.22
C ASN A 87 -2.39 -4.84 7.14
N VAL A 88 -1.49 -5.76 7.51
CA VAL A 88 -0.94 -6.75 6.56
C VAL A 88 -2.04 -7.68 6.06
N ILE A 89 -2.93 -8.17 6.94
CA ILE A 89 -4.06 -9.02 6.55
C ILE A 89 -4.98 -8.28 5.57
N VAL A 90 -5.37 -7.04 5.88
CA VAL A 90 -6.21 -6.21 4.99
C VAL A 90 -5.51 -5.99 3.65
N PHE A 91 -4.21 -5.68 3.65
CA PHE A 91 -3.44 -5.54 2.41
C PHE A 91 -3.42 -6.83 1.59
N LEU A 92 -3.20 -7.99 2.22
CA LEU A 92 -3.23 -9.29 1.54
C LEU A 92 -4.61 -9.58 0.97
N ILE A 93 -5.69 -9.29 1.70
CA ILE A 93 -7.06 -9.44 1.20
C ILE A 93 -7.25 -8.57 -0.04
N LEU A 94 -6.86 -7.29 0.00
CA LEU A 94 -6.98 -6.40 -1.16
C LEU A 94 -6.17 -6.89 -2.36
N LEU A 95 -4.97 -7.41 -2.11
CA LEU A 95 -4.11 -7.97 -3.14
C LEU A 95 -4.77 -9.20 -3.77
N VAL A 96 -5.24 -10.12 -2.94
CA VAL A 96 -6.02 -11.31 -3.31
C VAL A 96 -7.27 -10.90 -4.09
N THR A 97 -8.08 -9.95 -3.62
CA THR A 97 -9.27 -9.47 -4.32
C THR A 97 -8.89 -8.82 -5.67
N HIS A 98 -7.84 -8.00 -5.73
CA HIS A 98 -7.41 -7.35 -6.97
C HIS A 98 -6.87 -8.35 -8.00
N PHE A 99 -6.14 -9.39 -7.56
CA PHE A 99 -5.53 -10.40 -8.44
C PHE A 99 -6.48 -11.57 -8.77
N LEU A 100 -7.35 -12.00 -7.85
CA LEU A 100 -8.34 -13.06 -8.10
C LEU A 100 -9.56 -12.58 -8.90
N PHE A 101 -10.03 -11.33 -8.72
CA PHE A 101 -11.10 -10.80 -9.57
C PHE A 101 -10.62 -10.45 -10.98
N LYS A 102 -9.30 -10.35 -11.21
CA LYS A 102 -8.73 -10.50 -12.55
C LYS A 102 -8.68 -11.98 -12.92
N LEU A 103 -9.85 -12.53 -13.27
CA LEU A 103 -10.05 -13.85 -13.91
C LEU A 103 -9.10 -14.13 -15.09
N SER A 104 -8.49 -13.09 -15.65
CA SER A 104 -7.46 -13.14 -16.67
C SER A 104 -6.10 -13.67 -16.18
N TYR A 105 -5.74 -13.53 -14.90
CA TYR A 105 -4.46 -14.02 -14.40
C TYR A 105 -4.47 -15.53 -14.15
N LEU A 106 -5.59 -16.08 -13.65
CA LEU A 106 -5.78 -17.53 -13.55
C LEU A 106 -5.75 -18.19 -14.94
N ARG A 107 -6.39 -17.58 -15.95
CA ARG A 107 -6.29 -18.03 -17.34
C ARG A 107 -4.86 -17.98 -17.87
N LEU A 108 -4.10 -16.92 -17.56
CA LEU A 108 -2.71 -16.81 -17.99
C LEU A 108 -1.82 -17.87 -17.33
N LEU A 109 -1.99 -18.11 -16.03
CA LEU A 109 -1.23 -19.10 -15.27
C LEU A 109 -1.58 -20.53 -15.72
N LEU A 110 -2.85 -20.83 -15.96
CA LEU A 110 -3.30 -22.12 -16.54
C LEU A 110 -2.79 -22.30 -17.98
N LYS A 111 -2.75 -21.23 -18.78
CA LYS A 111 -2.18 -21.27 -20.13
C LYS A 111 -0.67 -21.51 -20.11
N THR A 112 0.05 -20.85 -19.20
CA THR A 112 1.51 -20.98 -19.09
C THR A 112 1.96 -22.34 -18.56
N PHE A 113 1.22 -22.94 -17.63
CA PHE A 113 1.63 -24.20 -16.99
C PHE A 113 0.93 -25.45 -17.54
N PHE A 114 -0.29 -25.33 -18.08
CA PHE A 114 -1.08 -26.48 -18.54
C PHE A 114 -1.50 -26.39 -20.02
N ASN A 115 -1.14 -25.31 -20.72
CA ASN A 115 -1.49 -25.07 -22.14
C ASN A 115 -2.98 -25.33 -22.45
N TRP A 116 -3.85 -24.94 -21.52
CA TRP A 116 -5.29 -25.14 -21.64
C TRP A 116 -5.94 -23.85 -22.19
N ASP A 117 -6.59 -23.95 -23.35
CA ASP A 117 -7.45 -22.89 -23.90
C ASP A 117 -8.92 -23.17 -23.53
N LEU A 118 -9.58 -22.20 -22.89
CA LEU A 118 -11.02 -22.14 -22.62
C LEU A 118 -11.55 -20.76 -23.03
#